data_AF-A0A220SUI2-F1
#
_entry.id   AF-A0A220SUI2-F1
#
_cell.length_a   1.000
_cell.length_b   1.000
_cell.length_c   1.000
_cell.angle_alpha   90.00
_cell.angle_beta   90.00
_cell.angle_gamma   90.00
#
_symmetry.space_group_name_H-M   'P 1'
#
loop_
_entity.id
_entity.type
_entity.pdbx_description
1 polymer ?
#
loop_
_entity_poly.entity_id
_entity_poly.type
_entity_poly.pdbx_seq_one_letter_code
_entity_poly.pdbx_strand_id
1 'polypeptide(L)'
;MIAAEKIKKRERDASLRDLWRTPQWLFVAIQRYIGVKFDVDVACNKDNVLLPNFIGVERDALKCSWGEPGTVAFLNPPYSRINPWIDAAIREQARGVTTVMLIPQSLDT
;
A
#
# COMPACT_ATOMS: atom_id res chain seq x y z
N MET A 1 32.22 11.91 27.36
CA MET A 1 32.44 11.49 25.97
C MET A 1 31.65 10.19 25.76
N ILE A 2 30.41 10.26 25.27
CA ILE A 2 29.60 9.08 24.98
C ILE A 2 29.92 8.66 23.54
N ALA A 3 30.39 7.43 23.36
CA ALA A 3 30.70 6.89 22.05
C ALA A 3 29.43 6.77 21.22
N ALA A 4 29.43 7.36 20.02
CA ALA A 4 28.40 7.12 19.03
C ALA A 4 28.53 5.67 18.52
N GLU A 5 27.64 4.79 18.95
CA GLU A 5 27.51 3.46 18.37
C GLU A 5 27.18 3.60 16.88
N LYS A 6 28.03 3.04 16.02
CA LYS A 6 27.78 2.98 14.57
C LYS A 6 26.50 2.17 14.35
N ILE A 7 25.45 2.85 13.89
CA ILE A 7 24.21 2.21 13.44
C ILE A 7 24.59 1.19 12.37
N LYS A 8 24.39 -0.10 12.67
CA LYS A 8 24.62 -1.21 11.74
C LYS A 8 23.78 -0.96 10.48
N LYS A 9 24.42 -0.89 9.31
CA LYS A 9 23.74 -0.76 8.01
C LYS A 9 22.84 -1.99 7.85
N ARG A 10 21.52 -1.81 7.90
CA ARG A 10 20.56 -2.88 7.61
C ARG A 10 20.68 -3.24 6.13
N GLU A 11 21.18 -4.43 5.84
CA GLU A 11 21.02 -5.04 4.52
C GLU A 11 19.54 -5.36 4.34
N ARG A 12 18.95 -4.80 3.29
CA ARG A 12 17.55 -5.03 2.92
C ARG A 12 17.56 -6.02 1.77
N ASP A 13 16.91 -7.15 1.94
CA ASP A 13 16.69 -8.09 0.85
C ASP A 13 15.75 -7.43 -0.17
N ALA A 14 16.28 -7.14 -1.35
CA ALA A 14 15.53 -6.51 -2.43
C ALA A 14 14.39 -7.39 -2.93
N SER A 15 14.49 -8.72 -2.77
CA SER A 15 13.44 -9.66 -3.16
C SER A 15 12.20 -9.55 -2.28
N LEU A 16 12.35 -9.03 -1.05
CA LEU A 16 11.24 -8.83 -0.11
C LEU A 16 10.56 -7.46 -0.27
N ARG A 17 11.11 -6.57 -1.10
CA ARG A 17 10.61 -5.19 -1.25
C ARG A 17 9.13 -5.15 -1.64
N ASP A 18 8.71 -6.08 -2.50
CA ASP A 18 7.32 -6.17 -2.98
C ASP A 18 6.36 -6.77 -1.94
N LEU A 19 6.89 -7.32 -0.84
CA LEU A 19 6.11 -7.91 0.25
C LEU A 19 6.03 -7.01 1.50
N TRP A 20 6.66 -5.83 1.45
CA TRP A 20 6.74 -4.94 2.61
C TRP A 20 5.36 -4.46 3.05
N ARG A 21 5.06 -4.71 4.34
CA ARG A 21 3.89 -4.18 5.02
C ARG A 21 4.09 -2.71 5.38
N THR A 22 3.04 -1.89 5.24
CA THR A 22 3.04 -0.54 5.83
C THR A 22 3.03 -0.66 7.36
N PRO A 23 3.96 -0.05 8.10
CA PRO A 23 3.93 -0.06 9.56
C PRO A 23 2.61 0.51 10.12
N GLN A 24 2.05 -0.13 11.15
CA GLN A 24 0.73 0.24 11.68
C GLN A 24 0.64 1.72 12.08
N TRP A 25 1.69 2.26 12.70
CA TRP A 25 1.72 3.67 13.11
C TRP A 25 1.58 4.62 11.90
N LEU A 26 2.19 4.27 10.76
CA LEU A 26 2.15 5.08 9.55
C LEU A 26 0.76 5.00 8.90
N PHE A 27 0.20 3.79 8.80
CA PHE A 27 -1.17 3.58 8.31
C PHE A 27 -2.19 4.40 9.12
N VAL A 28 -2.09 4.40 10.45
CA VAL A 28 -2.93 5.22 11.33
C VAL A 28 -2.67 6.71 11.16
N ALA A 29 -1.41 7.13 10.99
CA ALA A 29 -1.06 8.52 10.77
C ALA A 29 -1.64 9.05 9.45
N ILE A 30 -1.59 8.27 8.37
CA ILE A 30 -2.16 8.63 7.06
C ILE A 30 -3.66 8.85 7.18
N GLN A 31 -4.40 7.92 7.80
CA GLN A 31 -5.85 8.06 8.01
C GLN A 31 -6.18 9.35 8.77
N ARG A 32 -5.44 9.66 9.83
CA ARG A 32 -5.63 10.87 10.64
C ARG A 32 -5.31 12.14 9.86
N TYR A 33 -4.23 12.12 9.07
CA TYR A 33 -3.78 13.28 8.31
C TYR A 33 -4.75 13.64 7.18
N ILE A 34 -5.24 12.62 6.44
CA ILE A 34 -6.16 12.81 5.32
C ILE A 34 -7.62 12.96 5.81
N GLY A 35 -7.92 12.50 7.03
CA GLY A 35 -9.27 12.59 7.61
C GLY A 35 -10.24 11.54 7.06
N VAL A 36 -9.74 10.37 6.66
CA VAL A 36 -10.55 9.26 6.09
C VAL A 36 -10.28 7.97 6.84
N LYS A 37 -11.24 7.04 6.79
CA LYS A 37 -11.04 5.64 7.18
C LYS A 37 -10.92 4.78 5.93
N PHE A 38 -10.05 3.79 5.97
CA PHE A 38 -9.88 2.85 4.87
C PHE A 38 -10.79 1.64 5.03
N ASP A 39 -11.45 1.26 3.95
CA ASP A 39 -12.43 0.16 3.90
C ASP A 39 -11.83 -1.13 3.36
N VAL A 40 -10.79 -1.04 2.51
CA VAL A 40 -10.15 -2.18 1.87
C VAL A 40 -8.64 -1.96 1.67
N ASP A 41 -7.84 -3.00 1.94
CA ASP A 41 -6.40 -3.06 1.63
C ASP A 41 -6.20 -3.85 0.33
N VAL A 42 -5.76 -3.18 -0.74
CA VAL A 42 -5.83 -3.74 -2.11
C VAL A 42 -4.51 -4.33 -2.64
N ALA A 43 -3.42 -4.24 -1.89
CA ALA A 43 -2.12 -4.79 -2.28
C ALA A 43 -1.41 -5.50 -1.13
N CYS A 44 -2.01 -6.60 -0.67
CA CYS A 44 -1.50 -7.36 0.46
C CYS A 44 -1.67 -8.87 0.26
N ASN A 45 -1.25 -9.65 1.24
CA ASN A 45 -1.54 -11.06 1.43
C ASN A 45 -2.02 -11.27 2.87
N LYS A 46 -2.32 -12.52 3.23
CA LYS A 46 -2.84 -12.86 4.56
C LYS A 46 -1.89 -12.51 5.71
N ASP A 47 -0.59 -12.42 5.44
CA ASP A 47 0.44 -12.18 6.46
C ASP A 47 0.73 -10.68 6.66
N ASN A 48 0.49 -9.85 5.64
CA ASN A 48 0.78 -8.41 5.69
C ASN A 48 -0.44 -7.48 5.60
N VAL A 49 -1.64 -8.02 5.49
CA VAL A 49 -2.89 -7.25 5.47
C VAL A 49 -3.06 -6.29 6.67
N LEU A 50 -3.64 -5.10 6.43
CA LEU A 50 -3.94 -4.09 7.46
C LEU A 50 -5.43 -4.00 7.83
N LEU A 51 -6.31 -4.53 7.00
CA LEU A 51 -7.77 -4.46 7.16
C LEU A 51 -8.43 -5.84 7.04
N PRO A 52 -9.52 -6.13 7.78
CA PRO A 52 -10.25 -7.38 7.62
C PRO A 52 -10.76 -7.61 6.19
N ASN A 53 -11.14 -6.54 5.49
CA ASN A 53 -11.46 -6.59 4.07
C ASN A 53 -10.19 -6.25 3.27
N PHE A 54 -9.75 -7.20 2.45
CA PHE A 54 -8.53 -7.05 1.69
C PHE A 54 -8.53 -7.85 0.39
N ILE A 55 -7.85 -7.35 -0.63
CA ILE A 55 -7.71 -8.04 -1.91
C ILE A 55 -6.31 -8.62 -1.97
N GLY A 56 -6.23 -9.91 -1.66
CA GLY A 56 -5.02 -10.71 -1.74
C GLY A 56 -4.63 -11.10 -3.17
N VAL A 57 -3.46 -11.74 -3.29
CA VAL A 57 -2.95 -12.32 -4.54
C VAL A 57 -3.97 -13.23 -5.21
N GLU A 58 -4.81 -13.93 -4.43
CA GLU A 58 -5.80 -14.87 -4.96
C GLU A 58 -6.94 -14.18 -5.71
N ARG A 59 -7.30 -12.95 -5.33
CA ARG A 59 -8.36 -12.17 -5.99
C ARG A 59 -7.84 -11.23 -7.07
N ASP A 60 -6.55 -10.88 -7.01
CA ASP A 60 -5.85 -10.03 -7.97
C ASP A 60 -6.54 -8.68 -8.19
N ALA A 61 -6.16 -7.68 -7.39
CA ALA A 61 -6.68 -6.32 -7.46
C ALA A 61 -6.48 -5.64 -8.83
N LEU A 62 -5.57 -6.13 -9.67
CA LEU A 62 -5.40 -5.61 -11.04
C LEU A 62 -6.54 -6.03 -11.97
N LYS A 63 -7.30 -7.07 -11.61
CA LYS A 63 -8.37 -7.65 -12.43
C LYS A 63 -9.76 -7.53 -11.80
N CYS A 64 -9.85 -7.47 -10.47
CA CYS A 64 -11.13 -7.39 -9.79
C CYS A 64 -11.54 -5.95 -9.41
N SER A 65 -12.83 -5.81 -9.08
CA SER A 65 -13.40 -4.62 -8.44
C SER A 65 -12.85 -4.43 -7.03
N TRP A 66 -12.61 -3.19 -6.59
CA TRP A 66 -12.13 -2.89 -5.25
C TRP A 66 -13.26 -2.69 -4.23
N GLY A 67 -14.46 -2.36 -4.72
CA GLY A 67 -15.64 -2.21 -3.90
C GLY A 67 -16.78 -1.54 -4.66
N GLU A 68 -17.80 -1.14 -3.92
CA GLU A 68 -18.91 -0.34 -4.42
C GLU A 68 -18.57 1.17 -4.41
N PRO A 69 -19.33 2.02 -5.12
CA PRO A 69 -19.15 3.46 -5.07
C PRO A 69 -19.14 3.98 -3.61
N GLY A 70 -18.17 4.84 -3.28
CA GLY A 70 -17.95 5.36 -1.92
C GLY A 70 -16.89 4.61 -1.11
N THR A 71 -16.40 3.47 -1.59
CA THR A 71 -15.28 2.73 -0.96
C THR A 71 -14.01 3.58 -0.92
N VAL A 72 -13.29 3.58 0.22
CA VAL A 72 -11.96 4.17 0.35
C VAL A 72 -10.89 3.06 0.43
N ALA A 73 -10.14 2.87 -0.66
CA ALA A 73 -9.09 1.86 -0.76
C ALA A 73 -7.72 2.40 -0.31
N PHE A 74 -7.00 1.60 0.48
CA PHE A 74 -5.58 1.81 0.76
C PHE A 74 -4.73 0.91 -0.14
N LEU A 75 -3.74 1.51 -0.80
CA LEU A 75 -2.88 0.84 -1.76
C LEU A 75 -1.40 1.11 -1.43
N ASN A 76 -0.69 0.06 -1.02
CA ASN A 76 0.77 0.04 -0.90
C ASN A 76 1.30 -1.05 -1.87
N PRO A 77 1.51 -0.72 -3.16
CA PRO A 77 1.77 -1.72 -4.19
C PRO A 77 3.18 -2.32 -4.07
N PRO A 78 3.42 -3.48 -4.72
CA PRO A 78 4.76 -3.88 -5.13
C PRO A 78 5.51 -2.75 -5.86
N TYR A 79 6.60 -2.26 -5.28
CA TYR A 79 7.35 -1.13 -5.84
C TYR A 79 8.19 -1.50 -7.07
N SER A 80 8.36 -2.78 -7.40
CA SER A 80 9.01 -3.22 -8.65
C SER A 80 8.23 -2.89 -9.92
N ARG A 81 6.90 -2.73 -9.83
CA ARG A 81 6.05 -2.49 -10.99
C ARG A 81 4.78 -1.73 -10.61
N ILE A 82 4.90 -0.42 -10.47
CA ILE A 82 3.84 0.44 -9.93
C ILE A 82 2.77 0.79 -10.98
N ASN A 83 3.12 0.97 -12.26
CA ASN A 83 2.20 1.48 -13.28
C ASN A 83 0.86 0.72 -13.40
N PRO A 84 0.82 -0.62 -13.40
CA PRO A 84 -0.45 -1.35 -13.44
C PRO A 84 -1.38 -1.04 -12.25
N TRP A 85 -0.82 -0.68 -11.10
CA TRP A 85 -1.58 -0.30 -9.91
C TRP A 85 -2.15 1.11 -10.02
N ILE A 86 -1.44 2.02 -10.69
CA ILE A 86 -1.95 3.35 -11.03
C ILE A 86 -3.13 3.20 -12.01
N ASP A 87 -2.98 2.38 -13.05
CA ASP A 87 -4.05 2.11 -14.02
C ASP A 87 -5.28 1.49 -13.33
N ALA A 88 -5.06 0.57 -12.37
CA ALA A 88 -6.13 -0.01 -11.58
C ALA A 88 -6.82 1.02 -10.66
N ALA A 89 -6.06 1.93 -10.04
CA ALA A 89 -6.63 3.01 -9.25
C ALA A 89 -7.48 3.97 -10.10
N ILE A 90 -7.05 4.30 -11.32
CA ILE A 90 -7.84 5.11 -12.28
C ILE A 90 -9.13 4.37 -12.67
N ARG A 91 -9.02 3.07 -12.99
CA ARG A 91 -10.17 2.22 -13.32
C ARG A 91 -11.20 2.20 -12.20
N GLU A 92 -10.77 2.08 -10.96
CA GLU A 92 -11.67 2.02 -9.79
C GLU A 92 -12.18 3.42 -9.38
N GLN A 93 -11.42 4.47 -9.62
CA GLN A 93 -11.88 5.85 -9.48
C GLN A 93 -13.07 6.15 -10.39
N ALA A 94 -13.06 5.66 -11.63
CA ALA A 94 -14.21 5.75 -12.55
C ALA A 94 -15.47 5.01 -12.03
N ARG A 95 -15.31 4.11 -11.06
CA ARG A 95 -16.40 3.35 -10.41
C ARG A 95 -16.80 3.94 -9.05
N GLY A 96 -16.24 5.08 -8.67
CA GLY A 96 -16.55 5.78 -7.41
C GLY A 96 -15.72 5.34 -6.22
N VAL A 97 -14.62 4.62 -6.41
CA VAL A 97 -13.67 4.26 -5.33
C VAL A 97 -12.66 5.38 -5.15
N THR A 98 -12.49 5.86 -3.91
CA THR A 98 -11.39 6.77 -3.55
C THR A 98 -10.16 5.95 -3.19
N THR A 99 -9.01 6.28 -3.78
CA THR A 99 -7.76 5.55 -3.50
C THR A 99 -6.75 6.45 -2.79
N VAL A 100 -6.21 5.98 -1.66
CA VAL A 100 -5.00 6.54 -1.06
C VAL A 100 -3.84 5.58 -1.32
N MET A 101 -2.85 6.07 -2.08
CA MET A 101 -1.73 5.27 -2.55
C MET A 101 -0.41 5.71 -1.90
N LEU A 102 0.34 4.76 -1.34
CA LEU A 102 1.68 4.98 -0.82
C LEU A 102 2.70 4.58 -1.89
N ILE A 103 3.38 5.55 -2.48
CA ILE A 103 4.41 5.33 -3.51
C ILE A 103 5.77 5.87 -3.07
N PRO A 104 6.88 5.22 -3.45
CA PRO A 104 8.19 5.77 -3.22
C PRO A 104 8.37 7.03 -4.08
N GLN A 105 9.00 8.04 -3.52
CA GLN A 105 9.48 9.18 -4.32
C GLN A 105 10.69 8.70 -5.14
N SER A 106 10.46 8.27 -6.37
CA SER A 106 11.50 7.93 -7.35
C SER A 106 11.31 8.76 -8.62
N LEU A 107 12.42 9.14 -9.25
CA LEU A 107 12.39 9.81 -10.56
C LEU A 107 11.99 8.85 -11.69
N ASP A 108 11.95 7.54 -11.41
CA ASP A 108 11.65 6.47 -12.37
C ASP A 108 10.17 6.01 -12.33
N THR A 109 9.28 6.78 -11.71
CA THR A 109 7.84 6.46 -11.60
C THR A 109 7.06 7.07 -12.75
#